data_AF-A0A0F9TI07-F1
#
_entry.id   AF-A0A0F9TI07-F1
#
_cell.length_a   1.000
_cell.length_b   1.000
_cell.length_c   1.000
_cell.angle_alpha   90.00
_cell.angle_beta   90.00
_cell.angle_gamma   90.00
#
_symmetry.space_group_name_H-M   'P 1'
#
loop_
_entity.id
_entity.type
_entity.pdbx_description
1 polymer ?
#
loop_
_entity_poly.entity_id
_entity_poly.type
_entity_poly.pdbx_seq_one_letter_code
_entity_poly.pdbx_strand_id
1 'polypeptide(L)'
;MYRDRYSPVGVKVFRGDTEVIGTDGVLLYWDNDLLAWFPTKESELVWRDLTKRLGINNSSPTSELDVTGTITGTRLLIGGITE
;
A
#
# COMPACT_ATOMS: atom_id res chain seq x y z
N MET A 1 10.90 9.51 34.87
CA MET A 1 9.47 9.83 34.67
C MET A 1 9.20 9.82 33.17
N TYR A 2 8.59 8.75 32.65
CA TYR A 2 8.18 8.66 31.25
C TYR A 2 6.74 9.20 31.16
N ARG A 3 6.51 10.30 30.45
CA ARG A 3 5.17 10.88 30.32
C ARG A 3 4.46 10.22 29.15
N ASP A 4 3.49 9.37 29.46
CA ASP A 4 2.48 8.92 28.51
C ASP A 4 1.73 10.15 28.00
N ARG A 5 1.84 10.42 26.71
CA ARG A 5 1.04 11.46 26.05
C ARG A 5 -0.30 10.86 25.65
N TYR A 6 -1.28 11.00 26.54
CA TYR A 6 -2.71 10.87 26.24
C TYR A 6 -3.03 11.67 24.96
N SER A 7 -3.49 11.00 23.91
CA SER A 7 -3.96 11.66 22.68
C SER A 7 -5.46 11.91 22.82
N PRO A 8 -5.94 13.16 22.91
CA PRO A 8 -7.36 13.42 22.99
C PRO A 8 -7.97 13.17 21.60
N VAL A 9 -8.99 12.33 21.56
CA VAL A 9 -9.92 12.10 20.44
C VAL A 9 -9.31 11.43 19.20
N GLY A 10 -9.49 10.11 19.09
CA GLY A 10 -9.75 9.41 17.82
C GLY A 10 -8.73 9.44 16.68
N VAL A 11 -7.59 10.11 16.80
CA VAL A 11 -6.58 10.17 15.74
C VAL A 11 -5.31 9.49 16.24
N LYS A 12 -5.08 8.25 15.78
CA LYS A 12 -3.73 7.66 15.79
C LYS A 12 -2.89 8.42 14.76
N VAL A 13 -2.30 9.53 15.20
CA VAL A 13 -1.20 10.19 14.48
C VAL A 13 -0.02 9.22 14.56
N PHE A 14 0.57 8.86 13.41
CA PHE A 14 1.84 8.15 13.35
C PHE A 14 2.87 8.94 14.16
N ARG A 15 3.15 8.53 15.40
CA ARG A 15 4.26 9.07 16.20
C ARG A 15 5.37 8.05 16.15
N GLY A 16 6.17 8.14 15.11
CA GLY A 16 7.35 7.32 14.87
C GLY A 16 8.02 7.83 13.61
N ASP A 17 9.24 8.33 13.75
CA ASP A 17 9.98 9.14 12.79
C ASP A 17 10.55 8.30 11.64
N THR A 18 9.76 7.41 11.07
CA THR A 18 10.10 6.78 9.79
C THR A 18 9.22 7.42 8.75
N GLU A 19 9.66 8.57 8.28
CA GLU A 19 9.36 9.00 6.93
C GLU A 19 9.72 7.82 6.01
N VAL A 20 8.72 7.09 5.53
CA VAL A 20 8.95 6.16 4.42
C VAL A 20 9.10 7.05 3.19
N ILE A 21 10.25 7.70 3.07
CA ILE A 21 10.75 8.34 1.85
C ILE A 21 11.36 7.25 0.98
N GLY A 22 10.48 6.46 0.39
CA GLY A 22 10.77 5.69 -0.82
C GLY A 22 10.15 6.41 -2.00
N THR A 23 10.78 6.33 -3.16
CA THR A 23 10.26 6.85 -4.45
C THR A 23 8.98 6.16 -4.92
N ASP A 24 8.38 5.32 -4.07
CA ASP A 24 7.20 4.50 -4.26
C ASP A 24 6.50 4.27 -2.91
N GLY A 25 5.18 4.47 -2.88
CA GLY A 25 4.35 4.31 -1.69
C GLY A 25 3.99 2.84 -1.47
N VAL A 26 4.52 2.27 -0.40
CA VAL A 26 4.19 0.93 0.06
C VAL A 26 2.98 1.01 1.01
N LEU A 27 2.08 0.02 0.99
CA LEU A 27 0.91 0.00 1.87
C LEU A 27 1.28 -0.58 3.24
N LEU A 28 0.82 0.05 4.33
CA LEU A 28 1.00 -0.48 5.69
C LEU A 28 -0.17 -1.39 6.08
N TYR A 29 0.12 -2.56 6.63
CA TYR A 29 -0.86 -3.46 7.23
C TYR A 29 -0.50 -3.75 8.69
N TRP A 30 -1.47 -4.19 9.47
CA TRP A 30 -1.24 -4.63 10.84
C TRP A 30 -0.83 -6.11 10.86
N ASP A 31 0.35 -6.39 11.37
CA ASP A 31 0.85 -7.74 11.60
C ASP A 31 0.49 -8.17 13.03
N ASN A 32 -0.29 -9.26 13.17
CA ASN A 32 -0.73 -9.78 14.46
C ASN A 32 0.33 -10.61 15.19
N ASP A 33 1.29 -11.17 14.46
CA ASP A 33 2.40 -11.94 15.04
C ASP A 33 3.47 -10.99 15.58
N LEU A 34 3.74 -9.90 14.85
CA LEU A 34 4.68 -8.86 15.25
C LEU A 34 4.06 -7.75 16.11
N LEU A 35 2.73 -7.72 16.22
CA LEU A 35 1.96 -6.69 16.93
C LEU A 35 2.37 -5.26 16.52
N ALA A 36 2.60 -5.05 15.22
CA ALA A 36 3.12 -3.81 14.68
C ALA A 36 2.53 -3.49 13.29
N TRP A 37 2.62 -2.22 12.89
CA TRP A 37 2.37 -1.83 11.50
C TRP A 37 3.57 -2.23 10.64
N PHE A 38 3.32 -3.02 9.61
CA PHE A 38 4.34 -3.56 8.71
C PHE A 38 4.05 -3.13 7.27
N PRO A 39 5.07 -2.72 6.48
CA PRO A 39 4.89 -2.38 5.07
C PRO A 39 4.76 -3.62 4.19
N THR A 40 4.00 -3.55 3.10
CA THR A 40 4.07 -4.54 2.00
C THR A 40 5.47 -4.54 1.38
N LYS A 41 5.82 -5.55 0.60
CA LYS A 41 7.03 -5.45 -0.25
C LYS A 41 6.67 -4.75 -1.56
N GLU A 42 7.63 -4.07 -2.19
CA GLU A 42 7.45 -3.48 -3.52
C GLU A 42 7.05 -4.53 -4.59
N SER A 43 7.41 -5.79 -4.35
CA SER A 43 7.02 -6.93 -5.19
C SER A 43 5.63 -7.50 -4.90
N GLU A 44 4.91 -7.01 -3.89
CA GLU A 44 3.60 -7.56 -3.48
C GLU A 44 2.47 -6.61 -3.87
N LEU A 45 2.45 -5.41 -3.29
CA LEU A 45 1.45 -4.38 -3.55
C LEU A 45 2.13 -3.01 -3.40
N VAL A 46 2.07 -2.19 -4.44
CA VAL A 46 2.73 -0.89 -4.48
C VAL A 46 1.85 0.18 -5.10
N TRP A 47 1.88 1.38 -4.52
CA TRP A 47 1.39 2.61 -5.13
C TRP A 47 2.59 3.43 -5.61
N ARG A 48 2.84 3.47 -6.92
CA ARG A 48 3.92 4.28 -7.50
C ARG A 48 3.49 5.74 -7.46
N ASP A 49 4.10 6.56 -6.60
CA ASP A 49 3.66 7.93 -6.36
C ASP A 49 4.07 8.89 -7.48
N LEU A 50 5.18 8.63 -8.19
CA LEU A 50 5.61 9.42 -9.33
C LEU A 50 4.70 9.23 -10.54
N THR A 51 4.30 7.99 -10.82
CA THR A 51 3.46 7.64 -11.99
C THR A 51 1.97 7.53 -11.67
N LYS A 52 1.60 7.57 -10.38
CA LYS A 52 0.23 7.40 -9.87
C LYS A 52 -0.40 6.08 -10.30
N ARG A 53 0.33 4.97 -10.14
CA ARG A 53 -0.08 3.63 -10.60
C ARG A 53 -0.14 2.61 -9.46
N LEU A 54 -1.13 1.73 -9.52
CA LEU A 54 -1.27 0.59 -8.62
C LEU A 54 -0.67 -0.66 -9.26
N GLY A 55 0.35 -1.23 -8.62
CA GLY A 55 0.95 -2.51 -8.98
C GLY A 55 0.55 -3.61 -8.01
N ILE A 56 0.08 -4.75 -8.53
CA ILE A 56 -0.16 -5.98 -7.76
C ILE A 56 0.79 -7.04 -8.30
N ASN A 57 1.68 -7.55 -7.44
CA ASN A 57 2.79 -8.42 -7.84
C ASN A 57 3.66 -7.79 -8.96
N ASN A 58 3.69 -6.47 -9.02
CA ASN A 58 4.36 -5.71 -10.07
C ASN A 58 4.96 -4.44 -9.48
N SER A 59 6.28 -4.42 -9.29
CA SER A 59 7.00 -3.25 -8.77
C SER A 59 7.14 -2.12 -9.78
N SER A 60 6.83 -2.34 -11.06
CA SER A 60 7.00 -1.37 -12.14
C SER A 60 5.79 -1.35 -13.08
N PRO A 61 4.60 -0.97 -12.58
CA PRO A 61 3.37 -0.95 -13.36
C PRO A 61 3.46 0.00 -14.56
N THR A 62 3.03 -0.47 -15.72
CA THR A 62 3.01 0.28 -16.99
C THR A 62 1.65 0.91 -17.30
N SER A 63 0.61 0.41 -16.64
CA SER A 63 -0.78 0.88 -16.71
C SER A 63 -1.24 1.42 -15.35
N GLU A 64 -2.39 2.11 -15.31
CA GLU A 64 -2.97 2.67 -14.07
C GLU A 64 -3.17 1.60 -12.98
N LEU A 65 -3.64 0.43 -13.41
CA LEU A 65 -3.64 -0.82 -12.64
C LEU A 65 -2.90 -1.87 -13.45
N ASP A 66 -1.84 -2.44 -12.89
CA ASP A 66 -1.04 -3.48 -13.53
C ASP A 66 -0.87 -4.66 -12.57
N VAL A 67 -1.32 -5.84 -13.00
CA VAL A 67 -1.35 -7.05 -12.20
C VAL A 67 -0.52 -8.12 -12.90
N THR A 68 0.61 -8.50 -12.30
CA THR A 68 1.36 -9.68 -12.76
C THR A 68 0.68 -10.93 -12.22
N GLY A 69 -0.30 -11.46 -12.95
CA GLY A 69 -1.02 -12.68 -12.58
C GLY A 69 -2.46 -12.70 -13.09
N THR A 70 -3.26 -13.59 -12.52
CA THR A 70 -4.68 -13.74 -12.89
C THR A 70 -5.56 -12.89 -11.99
N ILE A 71 -6.43 -12.07 -12.59
CA ILE A 71 -7.49 -11.37 -11.88
C ILE A 71 -8.72 -12.29 -11.82
N THR A 72 -9.22 -12.57 -10.62
CA THR A 72 -10.44 -13.36 -10.39
C THR A 72 -11.47 -12.53 -9.66
N GLY A 73 -12.73 -12.60 -10.07
CA GLY A 73 -13.84 -11.92 -9.41
C GLY A 73 -15.19 -12.44 -9.89
N THR A 74 -16.26 -12.12 -9.16
CA THR A 74 -17.63 -12.58 -9.49
C THR A 74 -18.12 -12.00 -10.82
N ARG A 75 -17.75 -10.74 -11.12
CA ARG A 75 -18.00 -10.08 -12.41
C ARG A 75 -16.82 -9.15 -12.70
N LEU A 76 -16.29 -9.21 -13.92
CA LEU A 76 -15.30 -8.26 -14.42
C LEU A 76 -15.95 -7.44 -15.53
N LEU A 77 -15.94 -6.13 -15.39
CA LEU A 77 -16.38 -5.19 -16.43
C LEU A 77 -15.13 -4.49 -16.95
N ILE A 78 -14.64 -4.92 -18.11
CA ILE A 78 -13.43 -4.39 -18.72
C ILE A 78 -13.87 -3.50 -19.88
N GLY A 79 -13.52 -2.22 -19.82
CA GLY A 79 -13.75 -1.29 -20.93
C GLY A 79 -12.69 -1.46 -22.01
N GLY A 80 -13.09 -1.41 -23.27
CA GLY A 80 -12.15 -1.23 -24.38
C GLY A 80 -11.38 -2.48 -24.82
N ILE A 81 -12.03 -3.66 -24.90
CA ILE A 81 -11.51 -4.74 -25.74
C ILE A 81 -11.38 -4.21 -27.18
N THR A 82 -10.17 -3.79 -27.54
CA THR A 82 -9.81 -3.54 -28.92
C THR A 82 -9.01 -4.78 -29.28
N GLU A 83 -9.63 -5.69 -30.04
CA GLU A 83 -8.93 -6.83 -30.64
C GLU A 83 -7.76 -6.35 -31.52
#